data_AF-A0A6P1CXG2-F1
#
_entry.id   AF-A0A6P1CXG2-F1
#
_cell.length_a   1.000
_cell.length_b   1.000
_cell.length_c   1.000
_cell.angle_alpha   90.00
_cell.angle_beta   90.00
_cell.angle_gamma   90.00
#
_symmetry.space_group_name_H-M   'P 1'
#
loop_
_entity.id
_entity.type
_entity.pdbx_description
1 polymer ?
#
loop_
_entity_poly.entity_id
_entity_poly.type
_entity_poly.pdbx_seq_one_letter_code
_entity_poly.pdbx_strand_id
1 'polypeptide(L)'
;MSDYIAAFAVAGSIAVLLLGLIYVLPYTFGEDEPPITERAPRMSVRMAHGVMQSHRRCSIESCPHKRDAYRTLVAVGAITPDQRAERYVR
;
A
#
# COMPACT_ATOMS: atom_id res chain seq x y z
N MET A 1 45.57 -16.17 0.04
CA MET A 1 44.40 -17.03 -0.32
C MET A 1 43.37 -17.04 0.80
N SER A 2 43.79 -17.12 2.07
CA SER A 2 42.97 -16.94 3.28
C SER A 2 42.18 -15.61 3.32
N ASP A 3 42.80 -14.51 2.92
CA ASP A 3 42.20 -13.17 3.05
C ASP A 3 40.98 -12.99 2.14
N TYR A 4 41.01 -13.61 0.96
CA TYR A 4 39.86 -13.61 0.04
C TYR A 4 38.70 -14.43 0.61
N ILE A 5 39.00 -15.58 1.24
CA ILE A 5 37.98 -16.44 1.86
C ILE A 5 37.29 -15.70 3.01
N ALA A 6 38.07 -15.00 3.85
CA ALA A 6 37.52 -14.17 4.92
C ALA A 6 36.66 -13.02 4.38
N ALA A 7 37.10 -12.34 3.32
CA ALA A 7 36.34 -11.26 2.70
C ALA A 7 34.99 -11.74 2.15
N PHE A 8 34.95 -12.89 1.45
CA PHE A 8 33.69 -13.45 0.93
C PHE A 8 32.76 -13.91 2.05
N ALA A 9 33.30 -14.50 3.12
CA ALA A 9 32.49 -14.92 4.26
C ALA A 9 31.82 -13.71 4.94
N VAL A 10 32.57 -12.64 5.20
CA VAL A 10 32.03 -11.41 5.80
C VAL A 10 31.00 -10.75 4.87
N ALA A 11 31.32 -10.58 3.58
CA ALA A 11 30.40 -9.98 2.62
C ALA A 11 29.11 -10.78 2.47
N GLY A 12 29.19 -12.12 2.42
CA GLY A 12 28.02 -13.00 2.38
C GLY A 12 27.17 -12.88 3.64
N SER A 13 27.80 -12.81 4.81
CA SER A 13 27.11 -12.65 6.10
C SER A 13 26.33 -11.33 6.15
N ILE A 14 26.98 -10.24 5.73
CA ILE A 14 26.36 -8.91 5.66
C ILE A 14 25.19 -8.92 4.66
N ALA A 15 25.36 -9.52 3.48
CA ALA A 15 24.32 -9.58 2.46
C ALA A 15 23.09 -10.36 2.96
N VAL A 16 23.28 -11.51 3.62
CA VAL A 16 22.19 -12.29 4.21
C VAL A 16 21.50 -11.51 5.32
N LEU A 17 22.25 -10.80 6.16
CA LEU A 17 21.69 -10.00 7.25
C LEU A 17 20.91 -8.80 6.73
N LEU A 18 21.40 -8.10 5.71
CA LEU A 18 20.68 -7.01 5.05
C LEU A 18 19.41 -7.51 4.37
N LEU A 19 19.48 -8.65 3.67
CA LEU A 19 18.32 -9.27 3.04
C LEU A 19 17.28 -9.67 4.10
N GLY A 20 17.73 -10.30 5.19
CA GLY A 20 16.89 -10.63 6.35
C GLY A 20 16.23 -9.38 6.94
N LEU A 21 16.97 -8.29 7.15
CA LEU A 21 16.38 -7.03 7.64
C LEU A 21 15.34 -6.48 6.65
N ILE A 22 15.66 -6.39 5.37
CA ILE A 22 14.73 -5.82 4.37
C ILE A 22 13.42 -6.61 4.31
N TYR A 23 13.47 -7.94 4.46
CA TYR A 23 12.29 -8.80 4.35
C TYR A 23 11.57 -9.10 5.66
N VAL A 24 12.29 -9.20 6.79
CA VAL A 24 11.75 -9.62 8.09
C VAL A 24 11.40 -8.42 8.96
N LEU A 25 12.19 -7.34 8.93
CA LEU A 25 11.91 -6.13 9.70
C LEU A 25 10.51 -5.53 9.43
N PRO A 26 10.02 -5.42 8.17
CA PRO A 26 8.65 -4.94 7.94
C PRO A 26 7.57 -5.89 8.48
N TYR A 27 7.89 -7.18 8.65
CA TYR A 27 6.96 -8.16 9.22
C TYR A 27 6.88 -8.06 10.75
N THR A 28 7.98 -7.64 11.40
CA THR A 28 8.01 -7.46 12.87
C THR A 28 7.38 -6.14 13.33
N PHE A 29 7.29 -5.15 12.45
CA PHE A 29 6.66 -3.85 12.74
C PHE A 29 5.25 -3.71 12.14
N GLY A 30 4.74 -4.71 11.42
CA GLY A 30 3.51 -4.59 10.64
C GLY A 30 2.27 -5.21 11.29
N GLU A 31 1.58 -4.43 12.10
CA GLU A 31 0.14 -4.23 11.86
C GLU A 31 0.02 -2.79 11.31
N ASP A 32 -0.56 -2.63 10.11
CA ASP A 32 -1.02 -1.37 9.49
C ASP A 32 -0.12 -0.49 8.60
N GLU A 33 1.07 -0.88 8.14
CA GLU A 33 1.78 -0.11 7.09
C GLU A 33 1.64 -0.76 5.70
N PRO A 34 0.82 -0.19 4.80
CA PRO A 34 0.58 -0.77 3.49
C PRO A 34 1.86 -0.76 2.65
N PRO A 35 2.00 -1.73 1.71
CA PRO A 35 3.19 -1.82 0.88
C PRO A 35 3.43 -0.49 0.14
N ILE A 36 4.69 -0.07 0.01
CA ILE A 36 5.20 1.11 -0.73
C ILE A 36 4.70 1.25 -2.18
N THR A 37 3.90 0.29 -2.65
CA THR A 37 3.09 0.33 -3.86
C THR A 37 1.75 1.06 -3.69
N GLU A 38 1.38 1.52 -2.50
CA GLU A 38 0.20 2.36 -2.30
C GLU A 38 0.40 3.66 -3.07
N ARG A 39 -0.13 3.65 -4.30
CA ARG A 39 -0.19 4.78 -5.21
C ARG A 39 -0.57 6.00 -4.39
N ALA A 40 0.33 6.98 -4.37
CA ALA A 40 0.06 8.29 -3.80
C ALA A 40 -1.36 8.74 -4.20
N PRO A 41 -2.16 9.25 -3.24
CA PRO A 41 -3.56 9.56 -3.49
C PRO A 41 -3.70 10.44 -4.73
N ARG A 42 -4.52 10.02 -5.70
CA ARG A 42 -4.65 10.69 -7.01
C ARG A 42 -5.19 12.11 -6.90
N MET A 43 -5.82 12.44 -5.78
CA MET A 43 -6.35 13.77 -5.46
C MET A 43 -6.28 14.04 -3.96
N SER A 44 -6.45 15.28 -3.55
CA SER A 44 -6.52 15.61 -2.11
C SER A 44 -7.81 15.09 -1.48
N VAL A 45 -7.79 14.84 -0.17
CA VAL A 45 -8.96 14.40 0.61
C VAL A 45 -10.16 15.32 0.43
N ARG A 46 -9.92 16.64 0.45
CA ARG A 46 -10.97 17.65 0.21
C ARG A 46 -11.60 17.52 -1.17
N MET A 47 -10.79 17.32 -2.20
CA MET A 47 -11.26 17.11 -3.56
C MET A 47 -12.04 15.80 -3.68
N ALA A 48 -11.55 14.72 -3.05
CA ALA A 48 -12.22 13.43 -3.05
C ALA A 48 -13.62 13.52 -2.40
N HIS A 49 -13.77 14.21 -1.27
CA HIS A 49 -15.09 14.47 -0.70
C HIS A 49 -15.98 15.29 -1.64
N GLY A 50 -15.44 16.33 -2.29
CA GLY A 50 -16.18 17.11 -3.28
C GLY A 50 -16.69 16.27 -4.46
N VAL A 51 -15.84 15.39 -4.99
CA VAL A 51 -16.20 14.46 -6.08
C VAL A 51 -17.24 13.43 -5.62
N MET A 52 -17.11 12.89 -4.41
CA MET A 52 -18.12 11.98 -3.85
C MET A 52 -19.49 12.68 -3.69
N GLN A 53 -19.49 13.96 -3.32
CA GLN A 53 -20.70 14.77 -3.18
C GLN A 53 -21.33 15.13 -4.53
N SER A 54 -20.52 15.52 -5.53
CA SER A 54 -21.03 15.85 -6.87
C SER A 54 -21.54 14.62 -7.63
N HIS A 55 -20.88 13.47 -7.45
CA HIS A 55 -21.24 12.19 -8.08
C HIS A 55 -22.12 11.29 -7.20
N ARG A 56 -22.93 11.87 -6.30
CA ARG A 56 -23.83 11.11 -5.41
C ARG A 56 -24.75 10.12 -6.14
N ARG A 57 -25.24 10.50 -7.32
CA ARG A 57 -26.15 9.66 -8.15
C ARG A 57 -25.43 8.62 -9.00
N CYS A 58 -24.12 8.74 -9.18
CA CYS A 58 -23.35 7.77 -9.94
C CYS A 58 -23.01 6.56 -9.07
N SER A 59 -22.88 5.38 -9.65
CA SER A 59 -22.29 4.23 -8.96
C SER A 59 -20.76 4.31 -9.04
N ILE A 60 -20.07 3.62 -8.12
CA ILE A 60 -18.60 3.52 -8.14
C ILE A 60 -18.14 2.76 -9.40
N GLU A 61 -18.95 1.83 -9.89
CA GLU A 61 -18.64 1.03 -11.08
C GLU A 61 -18.86 1.76 -12.40
N SER A 62 -19.78 2.73 -12.47
CA SER A 62 -20.05 3.45 -13.71
C SER A 62 -19.24 4.74 -13.85
N CYS A 63 -18.81 5.36 -12.75
CA CYS A 63 -18.13 6.65 -12.79
C CYS A 63 -16.65 6.54 -12.39
N PRO A 64 -15.70 6.81 -13.32
CA PRO A 64 -14.28 6.75 -13.02
C PRO A 64 -13.87 7.80 -11.98
N HIS A 65 -14.47 8.99 -11.98
CA HIS A 65 -14.18 10.04 -11.00
C HIS A 65 -14.59 9.63 -9.58
N LYS A 66 -15.79 9.05 -9.42
CA LYS A 66 -16.26 8.54 -8.13
C LYS A 66 -15.37 7.41 -7.62
N ARG A 67 -14.93 6.52 -8.51
CA ARG A 67 -14.01 5.42 -8.18
C ARG A 67 -12.66 5.93 -7.69
N ASP A 68 -12.09 6.92 -8.36
CA ASP A 68 -10.81 7.50 -7.98
C ASP A 68 -10.91 8.29 -6.66
N ALA A 69 -12.02 8.99 -6.43
CA ALA A 69 -12.30 9.63 -5.15
C ALA A 69 -12.46 8.61 -4.01
N TYR A 70 -13.19 7.52 -4.23
CA TYR A 70 -13.33 6.43 -3.27
C TYR A 70 -11.97 5.81 -2.92
N ARG A 71 -11.16 5.45 -3.92
CA ARG A 71 -9.82 4.90 -3.71
C ARG A 71 -8.91 5.85 -2.94
N THR A 72 -9.00 7.15 -3.22
CA THR A 72 -8.25 8.17 -2.50
C THR A 72 -8.63 8.20 -1.02
N LEU A 73 -9.94 8.12 -0.72
CA LEU A 73 -10.43 8.11 0.66
C LEU A 73 -10.10 6.81 1.40
N VAL A 74 -10.05 5.67 0.71
CA VAL A 74 -9.57 4.39 1.28
C VAL A 74 -8.08 4.45 1.59
N ALA A 75 -7.26 4.97 0.65
CA ALA A 75 -5.81 5.07 0.82
C ALA A 75 -5.40 5.98 1.99
N VAL A 76 -6.21 6.99 2.33
CA VAL A 76 -5.96 7.83 3.51
C VAL A 76 -6.65 7.33 4.78
N GLY A 77 -7.27 6.14 4.75
CA GLY A 77 -7.99 5.56 5.88
C GLY A 77 -9.31 6.26 6.27
N ALA A 78 -9.80 7.19 5.45
CA ALA A 78 -11.06 7.91 5.72
C ALA A 78 -12.31 7.05 5.43
N ILE A 79 -12.16 6.01 4.60
CA ILE A 79 -13.19 5.00 4.34
C ILE A 79 -12.55 3.63 4.53
N THR A 80 -13.10 2.82 5.44
CA THR A 80 -12.72 1.42 5.57
C THR A 80 -13.62 0.58 4.66
N PRO A 81 -13.08 -0.11 3.63
CA PRO A 81 -13.86 -1.02 2.82
C PRO A 81 -14.31 -2.21 3.68
N ASP A 82 -15.61 -2.45 3.72
CA ASP A 82 -16.13 -3.67 4.35
C ASP A 82 -15.85 -4.85 3.40
N GLN A 83 -14.87 -5.68 3.77
CA GLN A 83 -14.48 -6.87 3.00
C GLN A 83 -15.66 -7.84 2.78
N ARG A 84 -16.69 -7.78 3.63
CA ARG A 84 -17.90 -8.59 3.45
C ARG A 84 -18.75 -8.09 2.28
N ALA A 85 -18.79 -6.77 2.04
CA ALA A 85 -19.55 -6.17 0.95
C ALA A 85 -18.87 -6.37 -0.42
N GLU A 86 -17.54 -6.34 -0.48
CA GLU A 86 -16.78 -6.57 -1.72
C GLU A 86 -17.00 -7.97 -2.31
N ARG A 87 -17.28 -8.98 -1.47
CA ARG A 87 -17.53 -10.36 -1.91
C ARG A 87 -18.81 -10.52 -2.74
N TYR A 88 -19.75 -9.57 -2.67
CA TYR A 88 -21.03 -9.62 -3.38
C TYR A 88 -21.09 -8.78 -4.67
N VAL A 89 -20.03 -8.01 -4.98
CA VAL A 89 -19.99 -7.10 -6.14
C VAL A 89 -19.23 -7.71 -7.34
N ARG A 90 -18.78 -8.97 -7.22
CA ARG A 90 -18.02 -9.65 -8.26
C ARG A 90 -18.89 -10.36 -9.29
#